data_AF-A0A800DGR7-F1
#
_entry.id   AF-A0A800DGR7-F1
#
_cell.length_a   1.000
_cell.length_b   1.000
_cell.length_c   1.000
_cell.angle_alpha   90.00
_cell.angle_beta   90.00
_cell.angle_gamma   90.00
#
_symmetry.space_group_name_H-M   'P 1'
#
loop_
_entity.id
_entity.type
_entity.pdbx_description
1 polymer ?
#
loop_
_entity_poly.entity_id
_entity_poly.type
_entity_poly.pdbx_seq_one_letter_code
_entity_poly.pdbx_strand_id
1 'polypeptide(L)'
;MKPTAAAIAVTLLWLGIYLSATPVAAAGSLSLNLSQGTVGTTVSIPNICAYGSGPYQLYWGETDQLIGQGEITQACGTINFTVPEAARGKHKVTLKVAGDYFSTEFTVIPSISISAD
;
A
#
# COMPACT_ATOMS: atom_id res chain seq x y z
N MET A 1 53.90 6.51 26.32
CA MET A 1 52.60 7.23 26.26
C MET A 1 51.63 6.37 25.47
N LYS A 2 50.51 6.01 26.10
CA LYS A 2 49.50 5.06 25.62
C LYS A 2 48.52 5.85 24.74
N PRO A 3 48.31 5.52 23.45
CA PRO A 3 47.32 6.23 22.66
C PRO A 3 45.92 5.92 23.21
N THR A 4 45.32 6.96 23.78
CA THR A 4 43.97 7.03 24.31
C THR A 4 42.95 6.62 23.26
N ALA A 5 41.96 5.85 23.71
CA ALA A 5 40.82 5.28 22.98
C ALA A 5 39.82 6.31 22.39
N ALA A 6 40.30 7.44 21.86
CA ALA A 6 39.48 8.51 21.33
C ALA A 6 39.22 8.38 19.82
N ALA A 7 40.00 7.57 19.09
CA ALA A 7 39.92 7.49 17.64
C ALA A 7 38.83 6.53 17.10
N ILE A 8 38.24 5.68 17.94
CA ILE A 8 37.33 4.61 17.51
C ILE A 8 35.85 5.02 17.61
N ALA A 9 35.55 6.10 18.36
CA ALA A 9 34.17 6.54 18.59
C ALA A 9 33.59 7.41 17.44
N VAL A 10 34.45 8.03 16.61
CA VAL A 10 34.01 9.01 15.61
C VAL A 10 33.59 8.35 14.29
N THR A 11 34.07 7.14 13.99
CA THR A 11 33.74 6.43 12.73
C THR A 11 32.41 5.68 12.78
N LEU A 12 31.89 5.35 13.96
CA LEU A 12 30.57 4.72 14.11
C LEU A 12 29.40 5.72 14.01
N LEU A 13 29.67 7.02 14.07
CA LEU A 13 28.63 8.06 14.06
C LEU A 13 28.18 8.49 12.65
N TRP A 14 28.84 8.01 11.58
CA TRP A 14 28.55 8.40 10.20
C TRP A 14 27.70 7.38 9.41
N LEU A 15 27.44 6.20 9.98
CA LEU A 15 26.60 5.17 9.35
C LEU A 15 25.13 5.19 9.84
N GLY A 16 24.74 6.18 10.65
CA GLY A 16 23.43 6.25 11.30
C GLY A 16 22.39 7.17 10.65
N ILE A 17 22.73 7.89 9.58
CA ILE A 17 21.87 8.94 9.01
C ILE A 17 21.62 8.70 7.52
N TYR A 18 21.15 7.51 7.18
CA TYR A 18 20.46 7.26 5.91
C TYR A 18 19.11 6.57 6.14
N LEU A 19 18.47 6.83 7.28
CA LEU A 19 17.02 6.79 7.33
C LEU A 19 16.55 8.02 6.54
N SER A 20 16.57 7.91 5.21
CA SER A 20 15.76 8.79 4.37
C SER A 20 14.33 8.57 4.83
N ALA A 21 13.89 9.45 5.74
CA ALA A 21 12.49 9.59 6.08
C ALA A 21 11.81 9.87 4.74
N THR A 22 11.25 8.82 4.13
CA THR A 22 10.39 9.00 2.98
C THR A 22 9.30 9.92 3.47
N PRO A 23 9.04 11.06 2.80
CA PRO A 23 7.86 11.83 3.13
C PRO A 23 6.70 10.85 2.99
N VAL A 24 6.05 10.53 4.10
CA VAL A 24 4.71 9.95 4.08
C VAL A 24 3.87 11.07 3.50
N ALA A 25 3.80 11.14 2.17
CA ALA A 25 2.79 11.90 1.48
C ALA A 25 1.49 11.47 2.17
N ALA A 26 0.80 12.43 2.80
CA ALA A 26 -0.43 12.19 3.50
C ALA A 26 -1.47 11.73 2.47
N ALA A 27 -1.45 10.44 2.18
CA ALA A 27 -2.42 9.83 1.29
C ALA A 27 -3.77 9.92 2.01
N GLY A 28 -4.79 10.40 1.31
CA GLY A 28 -6.15 10.41 1.84
C GLY A 28 -6.57 8.99 2.23
N SER A 29 -7.51 8.85 3.16
CA SER A 29 -7.99 7.54 3.57
C SER A 29 -8.85 6.91 2.47
N LEU A 30 -8.43 5.75 1.96
CA LEU A 30 -9.23 4.95 1.03
C LEU A 30 -10.17 4.01 1.81
N SER A 31 -11.46 4.07 1.50
CA SER A 31 -12.48 3.19 2.09
C SER A 31 -12.83 2.04 1.16
N LEU A 32 -12.63 0.82 1.65
CA LEU A 32 -12.96 -0.44 0.96
C LEU A 32 -14.17 -1.09 1.63
N ASN A 33 -14.95 -1.84 0.86
CA ASN A 33 -16.02 -2.67 1.43
C ASN A 33 -15.47 -3.78 2.35
N LEU A 34 -14.28 -4.29 2.04
CA LEU A 34 -13.58 -5.30 2.82
C LEU A 34 -12.19 -4.77 3.18
N SER A 35 -11.80 -4.90 4.45
CA SER A 35 -10.45 -4.59 4.94
C SER A 35 -9.52 -5.80 4.98
N GLN A 36 -10.05 -7.00 4.71
CA GLN A 36 -9.31 -8.26 4.74
C GLN A 36 -9.96 -9.34 3.86
N GLY A 37 -9.17 -10.29 3.38
CA GLY A 37 -9.63 -11.38 2.52
C GLY A 37 -8.48 -12.26 2.04
N THR A 38 -8.79 -13.34 1.32
CA THR A 38 -7.77 -14.20 0.69
C THR A 38 -7.37 -13.65 -0.67
N VAL A 39 -6.25 -14.12 -1.21
CA VAL A 39 -5.92 -13.93 -2.64
C VAL A 39 -7.12 -14.37 -3.50
N GLY A 40 -7.43 -13.60 -4.54
CA GLY A 40 -8.60 -13.84 -5.39
C GLY A 40 -9.92 -13.26 -4.88
N THR A 41 -9.96 -12.67 -3.68
CA THR A 41 -11.17 -11.99 -3.17
C THR A 41 -11.47 -10.76 -4.01
N THR A 42 -12.73 -10.61 -4.42
CA THR A 42 -13.20 -9.38 -5.07
C THR A 42 -13.52 -8.33 -4.01
N VAL A 43 -12.78 -7.23 -4.03
CA VAL A 43 -12.94 -6.09 -3.13
C VAL A 43 -13.50 -4.91 -3.92
N SER A 44 -14.40 -4.16 -3.29
CA SER A 44 -15.12 -3.07 -3.95
C SER A 44 -14.92 -1.74 -3.22
N ILE A 45 -14.75 -0.66 -4.00
CA ILE A 45 -14.68 0.73 -3.56
C ILE A 45 -16.04 1.36 -3.84
N PRO A 46 -16.94 1.50 -2.85
CA PRO A 46 -18.35 1.79 -3.10
C PRO A 46 -18.61 3.19 -3.69
N ASN A 47 -17.81 4.18 -3.31
CA ASN A 47 -18.02 5.58 -3.72
C ASN A 47 -16.73 6.18 -4.29
N ILE A 48 -16.50 6.00 -5.58
CA ILE A 48 -15.25 6.42 -6.23
C ILE A 48 -15.18 7.95 -6.43
N CYS A 49 -16.33 8.62 -6.53
CA CYS A 49 -16.40 10.07 -6.65
C CYS A 49 -15.93 10.83 -5.41
N ALA A 50 -15.89 10.17 -4.24
CA ALA A 50 -15.34 10.77 -3.04
C ALA A 50 -13.84 11.11 -3.18
N TYR A 51 -13.16 10.50 -4.15
CA TYR A 51 -11.73 10.64 -4.40
C TYR A 51 -11.41 11.59 -5.56
N GLY A 52 -12.42 12.12 -6.25
CA GLY A 52 -12.27 13.03 -7.39
C GLY A 52 -12.82 12.47 -8.70
N SER A 53 -12.41 13.09 -9.81
CA SER A 53 -12.86 12.76 -11.18
C SER A 53 -11.66 12.69 -12.13
N GLY A 54 -11.73 11.86 -13.17
CA GLY A 54 -10.67 11.68 -14.15
C GLY A 54 -9.97 10.32 -14.07
N PRO A 55 -8.78 10.16 -14.67
CA PRO A 55 -8.10 8.88 -14.74
C PRO A 55 -7.67 8.43 -13.33
N TYR A 56 -7.99 7.18 -13.00
CA TYR A 56 -7.57 6.54 -11.76
C TYR A 56 -6.65 5.36 -12.03
N GLN A 57 -5.75 5.11 -11.08
CA GLN A 57 -4.84 3.97 -11.07
C GLN A 57 -4.85 3.37 -9.66
N LEU A 58 -5.07 2.07 -9.58
CA LEU A 58 -5.11 1.31 -8.33
C LEU A 58 -3.86 0.45 -8.25
N TYR A 59 -3.09 0.67 -7.20
CA TYR A 59 -1.84 0.00 -6.91
C TYR A 59 -1.96 -0.87 -5.65
N TRP A 60 -1.21 -1.95 -5.63
CA TRP A 60 -1.20 -2.94 -4.57
C TRP A 60 0.21 -3.16 -4.01
N GLY A 61 0.26 -3.29 -2.69
CA GLY A 61 1.48 -3.57 -1.93
C GLY A 61 2.42 -2.38 -1.83
N GLU A 62 3.61 -2.64 -1.28
CA GLU A 62 4.68 -1.64 -1.20
C GLU A 62 5.44 -1.48 -2.51
N THR A 63 5.27 -2.42 -3.44
CA THR A 63 5.88 -2.39 -4.78
C THR A 63 5.07 -1.58 -5.78
N ASP A 64 3.96 -0.96 -5.36
CA ASP A 64 3.03 -0.22 -6.21
C ASP A 64 2.65 -1.02 -7.48
N GLN A 65 2.24 -2.28 -7.30
CA GLN A 65 1.81 -3.12 -8.41
C GLN A 65 0.47 -2.61 -8.94
N LEU A 66 0.41 -2.20 -10.22
CA LEU A 66 -0.84 -1.77 -10.84
C LEU A 66 -1.81 -2.96 -10.98
N ILE A 67 -2.92 -2.92 -10.24
CA ILE A 67 -3.97 -3.95 -10.24
C ILE A 67 -5.26 -3.49 -10.92
N GLY A 68 -5.41 -2.20 -11.18
CA GLY A 68 -6.55 -1.65 -11.88
C GLY A 68 -6.30 -0.23 -12.36
N GLN A 69 -6.98 0.17 -13.43
CA GLN A 69 -6.97 1.55 -13.92
C GLN A 69 -8.25 1.80 -14.70
N GLY A 70 -8.64 3.07 -14.81
CA GLY A 70 -9.79 3.49 -15.59
C GLY A 70 -10.05 4.97 -15.46
N GLU A 71 -11.28 5.39 -15.71
CA GLU A 71 -11.68 6.78 -15.62
C GLU A 71 -12.92 6.92 -14.72
N ILE A 72 -12.83 7.80 -13.73
CA ILE A 72 -13.95 8.20 -12.90
C ILE A 72 -14.74 9.26 -13.66
N THR A 73 -15.87 8.84 -14.22
CA THR A 73 -16.86 9.75 -14.84
C THR A 73 -17.83 10.26 -13.78
N GLN A 74 -18.65 11.26 -14.11
CA GLN A 74 -19.65 11.84 -13.17
C GLN A 74 -20.69 10.84 -12.67
N ALA A 75 -20.83 9.67 -13.32
CA ALA A 75 -21.65 8.58 -12.81
C ALA A 75 -20.87 7.85 -11.70
N CYS A 76 -21.08 8.29 -10.46
CA CYS A 76 -20.44 7.70 -9.29
C CYS A 76 -20.77 6.20 -9.19
N GLY A 77 -19.75 5.39 -9.43
CA GLY A 77 -19.85 3.93 -9.45
C GLY A 77 -19.04 3.27 -8.36
N THR A 78 -19.06 1.95 -8.39
CA THR A 78 -18.22 1.10 -7.56
C THR A 78 -17.13 0.45 -8.41
N ILE A 79 -15.88 0.64 -8.04
CA ILE A 79 -14.76 -0.08 -8.66
C ILE A 79 -14.57 -1.39 -7.90
N ASN A 80 -14.54 -2.49 -8.63
CA ASN A 80 -14.20 -3.80 -8.10
C ASN A 80 -12.81 -4.18 -8.58
N PHE A 81 -12.02 -4.79 -7.70
CA PHE A 81 -10.70 -5.32 -8.03
C PHE A 81 -10.51 -6.65 -7.32
N THR A 82 -9.72 -7.52 -7.92
CA THR A 82 -9.37 -8.81 -7.34
C THR A 82 -8.05 -8.67 -6.59
N VAL A 83 -7.99 -9.19 -5.36
CA VAL A 83 -6.75 -9.23 -4.58
C VAL A 83 -5.72 -10.11 -5.30
N PRO A 84 -4.57 -9.56 -5.74
CA PRO A 84 -3.55 -10.33 -6.45
C PRO A 84 -2.84 -11.32 -5.54
N GLU A 85 -2.01 -12.19 -6.11
CA GLU A 85 -1.10 -13.04 -5.34
C GLU A 85 -0.14 -12.18 -4.51
N ALA A 86 -0.32 -12.23 -3.20
CA ALA A 86 0.46 -11.48 -2.24
C ALA A 86 0.70 -12.34 -0.98
N ALA A 87 1.82 -12.10 -0.31
CA ALA A 87 2.14 -12.77 0.94
C ALA A 87 1.06 -12.50 2.00
N ARG A 88 0.91 -13.38 3.00
CA ARG A 88 0.01 -13.09 4.13
C ARG A 88 0.44 -11.81 4.86
N GLY A 89 -0.54 -11.08 5.39
CA GLY A 89 -0.30 -9.87 6.18
C GLY A 89 -0.88 -8.62 5.56
N LYS A 90 -0.42 -7.46 6.03
CA LYS A 90 -0.93 -6.17 5.61
C LYS A 90 -0.30 -5.73 4.30
N HIS A 91 -1.14 -5.32 3.36
CA HIS A 91 -0.73 -4.73 2.09
C HIS A 91 -1.34 -3.35 1.96
N LYS A 92 -0.53 -2.40 1.50
CA LYS A 92 -1.00 -1.06 1.20
C LYS A 92 -1.75 -1.09 -0.15
N VAL A 93 -2.95 -0.56 -0.18
CA VAL A 93 -3.72 -0.36 -1.42
C VAL A 93 -3.73 1.14 -1.68
N THR A 94 -3.16 1.57 -2.81
CA THR A 94 -3.03 2.97 -3.18
C THR A 94 -3.92 3.26 -4.37
N LEU A 95 -4.91 4.14 -4.21
CA LEU A 95 -5.71 4.69 -5.29
C LEU A 95 -5.14 6.07 -5.66
N LYS A 96 -4.69 6.23 -6.90
CA LYS A 96 -4.29 7.51 -7.46
C LYS A 96 -5.39 8.03 -8.38
N VAL A 97 -5.88 9.25 -8.16
CA VAL A 97 -6.91 9.88 -8.99
C VAL A 97 -6.44 11.27 -9.38
N ALA A 98 -6.29 11.56 -10.68
CA ALA A 98 -5.92 12.89 -11.18
C ALA A 98 -4.67 13.57 -10.54
N GLY A 99 -3.85 12.84 -9.78
CA GLY A 99 -2.68 13.35 -9.06
C GLY A 99 -2.79 13.26 -7.54
N ASP A 100 -4.00 13.07 -7.01
CA ASP A 100 -4.25 12.79 -5.59
C ASP A 100 -3.99 11.32 -5.30
N TYR A 101 -3.47 11.04 -4.09
CA TYR A 101 -3.16 9.70 -3.63
C TYR A 101 -4.01 9.40 -2.40
N PHE A 102 -4.70 8.27 -2.45
CA PHE A 102 -5.47 7.72 -1.34
C PHE A 102 -4.90 6.35 -1.01
N SER A 103 -4.77 6.00 0.26
CA SER A 103 -4.23 4.71 0.65
C SER A 103 -4.99 4.12 1.82
N THR A 104 -4.95 2.79 1.90
CA THR A 104 -5.52 2.02 3.00
C THR A 104 -4.78 0.70 3.15
N GLU A 105 -4.94 0.05 4.29
CA GLU A 105 -4.34 -1.25 4.56
C GLU A 105 -5.39 -2.35 4.29
N PHE A 106 -5.04 -3.31 3.45
CA PHE A 106 -5.81 -4.53 3.27
C PHE A 106 -5.03 -5.73 3.82
N THR A 107 -5.66 -6.53 4.67
CA THR A 107 -5.01 -7.71 5.27
C THR A 107 -5.29 -8.97 4.44
N VAL A 108 -4.26 -9.52 3.81
CA VAL A 108 -4.34 -10.81 3.12
C VAL A 108 -4.26 -11.93 4.14
N ILE A 109 -5.36 -12.67 4.26
CA ILE A 109 -5.49 -13.84 5.12
C ILE A 109 -5.06 -15.08 4.31
N PRO A 110 -4.20 -15.96 4.86
CA PRO A 110 -3.87 -17.21 4.20
C PRO A 110 -5.10 -18.12 4.13
N SER A 111 -5.40 -18.65 2.94
CA SER A 111 -6.39 -19.72 2.78
C SER A 111 -5.66 -21.05 2.97
N ILE A 112 -5.82 -21.67 4.14
CA ILE A 112 -5.27 -23.01 4.40
C ILE A 112 -6.39 -24.01 4.05
N SER A 113 -6.38 -24.53 2.83
CA SER A 113 -7.18 -25.70 2.49
C SER A 113 -6.38 -26.94 2.87
N ILE A 114 -6.68 -27.51 4.03
CA ILE A 114 -6.24 -28.88 4.37
C ILE A 114 -7.21 -29.83 3.68
N SER A 115 -6.72 -30.51 2.65
CA SER A 115 -7.35 -31.73 2.14
C SER A 115 -6.87 -32.86 3.04
N ALA A 116 -7.77 -33.45 3.83
CA ALA A 116 -7.48 -34.71 4.50
C ALA A 116 -7.55 -35.82 3.44
N ASP A 117 -6.46 -36.58 3.29
CA ASP A 117 -6.42 -37.88 2.61
C ASP A 117 -6.90 -38.98 3.56
#